data_AF-A0A2N2S6U3-F1
#
_entry.id   AF-A0A2N2S6U3-F1
#
_cell.length_a   1.000
_cell.length_b   1.000
_cell.length_c   1.000
_cell.angle_alpha   90.00
_cell.angle_beta   90.00
_cell.angle_gamma   90.00
#
_symmetry.space_group_name_H-M   'P 1'
#
loop_
_entity.id
_entity.type
_entity.pdbx_description
1 polymer ?
#
loop_
_entity_poly.entity_id
_entity_poly.type
_entity_poly.pdbx_seq_one_letter_code
_entity_poly.pdbx_strand_id
1 'polypeptide(L)'
;MKKINLLLVALLGLAAVTAHASIANAEKLIMIYTAQAKNVNADYAGPTVADGKFFFNRKIKLGNGKEMACASCHTANPADSGKNVVTHKSIKPLSPAVNAQRFADFEKVEAKFTEHCIEIIGSDCTAAEKASYITYLLTEKTPTPKK
;
A
#
# COMPACT_ATOMS: atom_id res chain seq x y z
N MET A 1 43.02 -31.58 -19.21
CA MET A 1 42.71 -30.15 -19.05
C MET A 1 41.23 -30.02 -18.68
N LYS A 2 40.92 -29.65 -17.43
CA LYS A 2 39.56 -29.47 -16.91
C LYS A 2 38.93 -28.22 -17.54
N LYS A 3 37.84 -28.37 -18.28
CA LYS A 3 37.01 -27.23 -18.72
C LYS A 3 36.08 -26.86 -17.56
N ILE A 4 36.29 -25.66 -17.02
CA ILE A 4 35.53 -25.11 -15.90
C ILE A 4 34.16 -24.60 -16.39
N ASN A 5 33.12 -25.03 -15.68
CA ASN A 5 31.74 -24.53 -15.76
C ASN A 5 31.66 -23.01 -15.58
N LEU A 6 30.98 -22.31 -16.49
CA LEU A 6 30.63 -20.89 -16.32
C LEU A 6 29.36 -20.54 -17.11
N LEU A 7 28.25 -21.22 -16.81
CA LEU A 7 26.92 -20.86 -17.31
C LEU A 7 25.88 -21.07 -16.21
N LEU A 8 25.95 -20.30 -15.12
CA LEU A 8 24.89 -20.26 -14.09
C LEU A 8 25.02 -19.06 -13.14
N VAL A 9 25.21 -17.84 -13.65
CA VAL A 9 25.04 -16.62 -12.83
C VAL A 9 24.45 -15.50 -13.69
N ALA A 10 23.15 -15.57 -14.01
CA ALA A 10 22.47 -14.45 -14.64
C ALA A 10 20.97 -14.29 -14.29
N LEU A 11 20.39 -15.16 -13.45
CA LEU A 11 18.95 -15.09 -13.13
C LEU A 11 18.59 -14.44 -11.79
N LEU A 12 19.55 -14.01 -10.96
CA LEU A 12 19.24 -13.40 -9.65
C LEU A 12 19.05 -11.87 -9.69
N GLY A 13 19.23 -11.21 -10.84
CA GLY A 13 19.19 -9.75 -10.95
C GLY A 13 17.80 -9.12 -11.12
N LEU A 14 16.81 -9.85 -11.65
CA LEU A 14 15.53 -9.25 -12.06
C LEU A 14 14.58 -8.90 -10.90
N ALA A 15 14.59 -9.66 -9.81
CA ALA A 15 13.66 -9.45 -8.70
C ALA A 15 13.95 -8.15 -7.93
N ALA A 16 15.22 -7.80 -7.76
CA ALA A 16 15.64 -6.58 -7.06
C ALA A 16 15.22 -5.30 -7.80
N VAL A 17 15.24 -5.32 -9.14
CA VAL A 17 14.87 -4.16 -9.97
C VAL A 17 13.39 -3.80 -9.79
N THR A 18 12.51 -4.80 -9.74
CA THR A 18 11.05 -4.56 -9.61
C THR A 18 10.64 -3.99 -8.24
N ALA A 19 11.28 -4.42 -7.15
CA ALA A 19 10.99 -3.91 -5.81
C ALA A 19 11.41 -2.45 -5.66
N HIS A 20 12.53 -2.05 -6.28
CA HIS A 20 13.00 -0.67 -6.22
C HIS A 20 12.06 0.29 -6.96
N ALA A 21 11.55 -0.11 -8.13
CA ALA A 21 10.58 0.69 -8.89
C ALA A 21 9.25 0.88 -8.13
N SER A 22 8.77 -0.17 -7.45
CA SER A 22 7.55 -0.14 -6.62
C SER A 22 7.64 0.88 -5.48
N ILE A 23 8.74 0.86 -4.72
CA ILE A 23 8.97 1.79 -3.61
C ILE A 23 9.11 3.23 -4.14
N ALA A 24 9.92 3.43 -5.18
CA ALA A 24 10.10 4.75 -5.78
C ALA A 24 8.77 5.34 -6.31
N ASN A 25 7.90 4.51 -6.89
CA ASN A 25 6.57 4.94 -7.34
C ASN A 25 5.66 5.30 -6.16
N ALA A 26 5.71 4.54 -5.06
CA ALA A 26 4.98 4.86 -3.84
C ALA A 26 5.44 6.20 -3.24
N GLU A 27 6.75 6.45 -3.19
CA GLU A 27 7.33 7.74 -2.77
C GLU A 27 6.89 8.89 -3.70
N LYS A 28 6.86 8.67 -5.01
CA LYS A 28 6.35 9.65 -5.98
C LYS A 28 4.87 9.98 -5.75
N LEU A 29 4.03 8.99 -5.46
CA LEU A 29 2.62 9.20 -5.13
C LEU A 29 2.46 10.00 -3.84
N ILE A 30 3.27 9.75 -2.81
CA ILE A 30 3.28 10.55 -1.58
C ILE A 30 3.56 12.02 -1.91
N MET A 31 4.54 12.31 -2.76
CA MET A 31 4.86 13.69 -3.15
C MET A 31 3.71 14.36 -3.88
N ILE A 32 3.07 13.67 -4.82
CA ILE A 32 1.93 14.19 -5.59
C ILE A 32 0.75 14.49 -4.66
N TYR A 33 0.36 13.55 -3.80
CA TYR A 33 -0.73 13.75 -2.86
C TYR A 33 -0.41 14.82 -1.81
N THR A 34 0.86 14.94 -1.39
CA THR A 34 1.29 16.01 -0.48
C THR A 34 1.11 17.39 -1.12
N ALA A 35 1.49 17.54 -2.40
CA ALA A 35 1.27 18.79 -3.13
C ALA A 35 -0.21 19.12 -3.30
N GLN A 36 -1.04 18.12 -3.65
CA GLN A 36 -2.50 18.30 -3.75
C GLN A 36 -3.12 18.67 -2.40
N ALA A 37 -2.72 18.02 -1.31
CA ALA A 37 -3.19 18.33 0.04
C ALA A 37 -2.84 19.78 0.44
N LYS A 38 -1.63 20.24 0.09
CA LYS A 38 -1.19 21.61 0.37
C LYS A 38 -1.94 22.66 -0.44
N ASN A 39 -2.39 22.33 -1.65
CA ASN A 39 -3.25 23.21 -2.45
C ASN A 39 -4.65 23.38 -1.84
N VAL A 40 -5.13 22.38 -1.09
CA VAL A 40 -6.43 22.43 -0.38
C VAL A 40 -6.28 23.11 0.99
N ASN A 41 -5.18 22.84 1.69
CA ASN A 41 -4.86 23.41 3.00
C ASN A 41 -3.39 23.82 3.07
N ALA A 42 -3.13 25.13 3.04
CA ALA A 42 -1.77 25.68 3.07
C ALA A 42 -0.99 25.33 4.35
N ASP A 43 -1.70 25.11 5.47
CA ASP A 43 -1.12 24.75 6.77
C ASP A 43 -0.85 23.25 6.91
N TYR A 44 -1.12 22.45 5.87
CA TYR A 44 -0.81 21.02 5.88
C TYR A 44 0.70 20.79 6.06
N ALA A 45 1.05 20.21 7.21
CA ALA A 45 2.44 19.95 7.63
C ALA A 45 3.10 18.76 6.90
N GLY A 46 2.33 18.00 6.12
CA GLY A 46 2.79 16.81 5.41
C GLY A 46 2.27 15.50 6.01
N PRO A 47 2.53 14.38 5.34
CA PRO A 47 2.04 13.08 5.76
C PRO A 47 2.82 12.53 6.95
N THR A 48 2.12 11.84 7.85
CA THR A 48 2.76 11.13 8.97
C THR A 48 2.40 9.65 8.98
N VAL A 49 3.31 8.83 9.51
CA VAL A 49 3.07 7.39 9.72
C VAL A 49 1.89 7.18 10.68
N ALA A 50 1.78 8.04 11.71
CA ALA A 50 0.72 7.96 12.70
C ALA A 50 -0.66 8.20 12.07
N ASP A 51 -0.81 9.23 11.24
CA ASP A 51 -2.08 9.52 10.55
C ASP A 51 -2.45 8.42 9.57
N GLY A 52 -1.46 7.86 8.86
CA GLY A 52 -1.68 6.75 7.93
C GLY A 52 -2.15 5.49 8.64
N LYS A 53 -1.51 5.16 9.77
CA LYS A 53 -1.91 4.04 10.62
C LYS A 53 -3.29 4.26 11.23
N PHE A 54 -3.59 5.48 11.69
CA PHE A 54 -4.91 5.84 12.19
C PHE A 54 -5.97 5.66 11.08
N PHE A 55 -5.74 6.21 9.90
CA PHE A 55 -6.62 6.08 8.75
C PHE A 55 -6.88 4.62 8.37
N PHE A 56 -5.83 3.78 8.32
CA PHE A 56 -5.92 2.35 8.01
C PHE A 56 -6.79 1.56 9.01
N ASN A 57 -6.75 1.94 10.29
CA ASN A 57 -7.48 1.27 11.37
C ASN A 57 -8.82 1.96 11.71
N ARG A 58 -9.10 3.13 11.14
CA ARG A 58 -10.33 3.90 11.38
C ARG A 58 -11.53 3.07 10.98
N LYS A 59 -12.46 2.92 11.92
CA LYS A 59 -13.75 2.29 11.64
C LYS A 59 -14.68 3.24 10.92
N ILE A 60 -15.37 2.73 9.93
CA ILE A 60 -16.42 3.37 9.17
C ILE A 60 -17.71 2.56 9.32
N LYS A 61 -18.85 3.25 9.43
CA LYS A 61 -20.16 2.61 9.44
C LYS A 61 -20.63 2.41 8.00
N LEU A 62 -20.89 1.18 7.64
CA LEU A 62 -21.48 0.82 6.36
C LEU A 62 -22.99 1.09 6.37
N GLY A 63 -23.60 1.20 5.19
CA GLY A 63 -25.05 1.42 5.05
C GLY A 63 -25.95 0.35 5.69
N ASN A 64 -25.41 -0.83 5.99
CA ASN A 64 -26.10 -1.92 6.72
C ASN A 64 -25.92 -1.86 8.25
N GLY A 65 -25.35 -0.78 8.78
CA GLY A 65 -25.11 -0.57 10.22
C GLY A 65 -23.89 -1.29 10.80
N LYS A 66 -23.20 -2.14 10.03
CA LYS A 66 -21.95 -2.78 10.47
C LYS A 66 -20.77 -1.81 10.39
N GLU A 67 -19.77 -2.02 11.23
CA GLU A 67 -18.49 -1.31 11.16
C GLU A 67 -17.48 -2.10 10.33
N MET A 68 -16.71 -1.39 9.50
CA MET A 68 -15.57 -1.93 8.75
C MET A 68 -14.38 -0.99 8.89
N ALA A 69 -13.16 -1.51 8.78
CA ALA A 69 -11.95 -0.72 8.59
C ALA A 69 -11.16 -1.31 7.41
N CYS A 70 -10.16 -0.60 6.89
CA CYS A 70 -9.25 -1.17 5.88
C CYS A 70 -8.61 -2.47 6.44
N ALA A 71 -8.23 -2.44 7.72
CA ALA A 71 -7.69 -3.57 8.46
C ALA A 71 -8.63 -4.80 8.54
N SER A 72 -9.95 -4.65 8.34
CA SER A 72 -10.89 -5.78 8.35
C SER A 72 -10.56 -6.80 7.24
N CYS A 73 -10.14 -6.33 6.06
CA CYS A 73 -9.70 -7.19 4.96
C CYS A 73 -8.18 -7.39 4.94
N HIS A 74 -7.42 -6.38 5.37
CA HIS A 74 -5.97 -6.33 5.19
C HIS A 74 -5.16 -6.69 6.44
N THR A 75 -5.84 -7.13 7.50
CA THR A 75 -5.27 -7.36 8.85
C THR A 75 -4.76 -6.07 9.50
N ALA A 76 -4.28 -6.16 10.74
CA ALA A 76 -3.69 -5.02 11.45
C ALA A 76 -2.29 -4.64 10.92
N ASN A 77 -1.60 -5.55 10.22
CA ASN A 77 -0.28 -5.31 9.64
C ASN A 77 -0.37 -5.43 8.11
N PRO A 78 -0.17 -4.35 7.34
CA PRO A 78 -0.29 -4.39 5.88
C PRO A 78 0.85 -5.17 5.17
N ALA A 79 1.87 -5.61 5.90
CA ALA A 79 2.86 -6.58 5.42
C ALA A 79 2.31 -8.03 5.38
N ASP A 80 1.21 -8.30 6.09
CA ASP A 80 0.57 -9.61 6.10
C ASP A 80 -0.31 -9.84 4.87
N SER A 81 -0.54 -11.12 4.56
CA SER A 81 -1.58 -11.49 3.60
C SER A 81 -2.95 -11.29 4.25
N GLY A 82 -3.78 -10.49 3.61
CA GLY A 82 -5.17 -10.26 4.01
C GLY A 82 -6.12 -11.34 3.51
N LYS A 83 -7.40 -11.15 3.83
CA LYS A 83 -8.51 -11.97 3.37
C LYS A 83 -9.75 -11.09 3.22
N ASN A 84 -10.36 -11.10 2.03
CA ASN A 84 -11.58 -10.36 1.80
C ASN A 84 -12.70 -10.92 2.70
N VAL A 85 -13.34 -10.07 3.49
CA VAL A 85 -14.33 -10.52 4.49
C VAL A 85 -15.65 -11.00 3.89
N VAL A 86 -15.92 -10.69 2.62
CA VAL A 86 -17.14 -11.11 1.92
C VAL A 86 -16.91 -12.39 1.13
N THR A 87 -15.86 -12.41 0.29
CA THR A 87 -15.58 -13.52 -0.64
C THR A 87 -14.62 -14.56 -0.07
N HIS A 88 -14.00 -14.27 1.07
CA HIS A 88 -12.98 -15.11 1.72
C HIS A 88 -11.72 -15.37 0.89
N LYS A 89 -11.55 -14.68 -0.24
CA LYS A 89 -10.35 -14.77 -1.08
C LYS A 89 -9.15 -14.12 -0.38
N SER A 90 -7.98 -14.75 -0.53
CA SER A 90 -6.72 -14.18 -0.02
C SER A 90 -6.36 -12.89 -0.77
N ILE A 91 -5.84 -11.93 -0.03
CA ILE A 91 -5.36 -10.64 -0.55
C ILE A 91 -3.86 -10.57 -0.30
N LYS A 92 -3.07 -10.35 -1.36
CA LYS A 92 -1.62 -10.17 -1.23
C LYS A 92 -1.30 -8.92 -0.39
N PRO A 93 -0.17 -8.91 0.33
CA PRO A 93 0.26 -7.78 1.17
C PRO A 93 0.15 -6.43 0.45
N LEU A 94 -0.19 -5.41 1.22
CA LEU A 94 -0.28 -4.03 0.74
C LEU A 94 1.08 -3.35 0.73
N SER A 95 1.96 -3.70 1.68
CA SER A 95 3.30 -3.12 1.76
C SER A 95 4.12 -3.43 0.50
N PRO A 96 4.64 -2.42 -0.22
CA PRO A 96 5.52 -2.64 -1.37
C PRO A 96 6.87 -3.24 -0.99
N ALA A 97 7.29 -3.11 0.27
CA ALA A 97 8.51 -3.75 0.77
C ALA A 97 8.40 -5.29 0.81
N VAL A 98 7.19 -5.82 0.96
CA VAL A 98 6.90 -7.27 0.96
C VAL A 98 6.32 -7.74 -0.38
N ASN A 99 5.58 -6.87 -1.08
CA ASN A 99 4.94 -7.18 -2.34
C ASN A 99 5.28 -6.14 -3.41
N ALA A 100 6.37 -6.38 -4.14
CA ALA A 100 6.88 -5.51 -5.21
C ALA A 100 5.91 -5.27 -6.39
N GLN A 101 4.79 -6.00 -6.47
CA GLN A 101 3.76 -5.75 -7.48
C GLN A 101 2.82 -4.59 -7.08
N ARG A 102 2.82 -4.18 -5.81
CA ARG A 102 2.12 -2.97 -5.37
C ARG A 102 2.82 -1.75 -5.97
N PHE A 103 2.08 -0.71 -6.32
CA PHE A 103 2.65 0.55 -6.84
C PHE A 103 3.48 0.42 -8.15
N ALA A 104 3.48 -0.74 -8.81
CA ALA A 104 4.24 -0.95 -10.05
C ALA A 104 3.69 -0.14 -11.23
N ASP A 105 2.38 0.11 -11.25
CA ASP A 105 1.67 0.88 -12.27
C ASP A 105 0.97 2.06 -11.60
N PHE A 106 1.48 3.27 -11.87
CA PHE A 106 1.06 4.51 -11.23
C PHE A 106 -0.42 4.83 -11.51
N GLU A 107 -0.81 4.84 -12.78
CA GLU A 107 -2.16 5.23 -13.20
C GLU A 107 -3.20 4.24 -12.69
N LYS A 108 -2.85 2.94 -12.76
CA LYS A 108 -3.72 1.89 -12.22
C LYS A 108 -3.91 2.02 -10.72
N VAL A 109 -2.86 2.38 -9.97
CA VAL A 109 -2.96 2.56 -8.51
C VAL A 109 -3.87 3.72 -8.18
N GLU A 110 -3.71 4.88 -8.83
CA GLU A 110 -4.56 6.05 -8.59
C GLU A 110 -6.03 5.71 -8.85
N ALA A 111 -6.34 5.16 -10.03
CA ALA A 111 -7.70 4.80 -10.41
C ALA A 111 -8.32 3.80 -9.42
N LYS A 112 -7.58 2.73 -9.08
CA LYS A 112 -8.08 1.70 -8.16
C LYS A 112 -8.17 2.18 -6.72
N PHE A 113 -7.29 3.07 -6.27
CA PHE A 113 -7.37 3.59 -4.91
C PHE A 113 -8.63 4.45 -4.74
N THR A 114 -8.92 5.33 -5.70
CA THR A 114 -10.17 6.12 -5.71
C THR A 114 -11.41 5.22 -5.73
N GLU A 115 -11.45 4.21 -6.60
CA GLU A 115 -12.56 3.23 -6.65
C GLU A 115 -12.76 2.54 -5.28
N HIS A 116 -11.69 2.05 -4.65
CA HIS A 116 -11.79 1.40 -3.35
C HIS A 116 -12.18 2.36 -2.21
N CYS A 117 -11.74 3.62 -2.26
CA CYS A 117 -12.20 4.64 -1.31
C CYS A 117 -13.71 4.83 -1.42
N ILE A 118 -14.23 5.00 -2.63
CA ILE A 118 -15.66 5.18 -2.86
C ILE A 118 -16.46 3.94 -2.45
N GLU A 119 -16.01 2.74 -2.81
CA GLU A 119 -16.69 1.49 -2.48
C GLU A 119 -16.78 1.24 -0.97
N ILE A 120 -15.70 1.55 -0.24
CA ILE A 120 -15.59 1.22 1.18
C ILE A 120 -16.09 2.37 2.06
N ILE A 121 -15.67 3.61 1.78
CA ILE A 121 -15.93 4.82 2.60
C ILE A 121 -17.16 5.60 2.09
N GLY A 122 -17.57 5.42 0.84
CA GLY A 122 -18.70 6.14 0.24
C GLY A 122 -18.33 7.46 -0.42
N SER A 123 -17.06 7.86 -0.36
CA SER A 123 -16.48 9.02 -1.05
C SER A 123 -15.01 8.76 -1.36
N ASP A 124 -14.41 9.56 -2.23
CA ASP A 124 -12.95 9.49 -2.39
C ASP A 124 -12.23 9.89 -1.09
N CYS A 125 -11.08 9.29 -0.85
CA CYS A 125 -10.19 9.66 0.24
C CYS A 125 -9.49 10.98 -0.09
N THR A 126 -9.23 11.81 0.92
CA THR A 126 -8.50 13.06 0.71
C THR A 126 -7.04 12.79 0.31
N ALA A 127 -6.43 13.75 -0.39
CA ALA A 127 -5.01 13.65 -0.74
C ALA A 127 -4.12 13.49 0.52
N ALA A 128 -4.44 14.17 1.62
CA ALA A 128 -3.72 14.01 2.89
C ALA A 128 -3.83 12.58 3.45
N GLU A 129 -5.03 11.98 3.43
CA GLU A 129 -5.23 10.58 3.84
C GLU A 129 -4.45 9.61 2.94
N LYS A 130 -4.51 9.79 1.61
CA LYS A 130 -3.77 8.95 0.65
C LYS A 130 -2.25 9.06 0.86
N ALA A 131 -1.72 10.27 1.05
CA ALA A 131 -0.30 10.49 1.32
C ALA A 131 0.14 9.78 2.62
N SER A 132 -0.56 10.04 3.73
CA SER A 132 -0.24 9.41 5.03
C SER A 132 -0.39 7.90 5.00
N TYR A 133 -1.42 7.37 4.31
CA TYR A 133 -1.60 5.93 4.13
C TYR A 133 -0.39 5.27 3.45
N ILE A 134 0.07 5.81 2.33
CA ILE A 134 1.21 5.22 1.60
C ILE A 134 2.49 5.34 2.43
N THR A 135 2.69 6.48 3.12
CA THR A 135 3.79 6.68 4.08
C THR A 135 3.80 5.59 5.15
N TYR A 136 2.64 5.25 5.71
CA TYR A 136 2.50 4.15 6.66
C TYR A 136 2.86 2.80 6.03
N LEU A 137 2.36 2.48 4.83
CA LEU A 137 2.65 1.21 4.16
C LEU A 137 4.16 0.98 3.92
N LEU A 138 4.91 2.04 3.61
CA LEU A 138 6.37 1.97 3.40
C LEU A 138 7.16 1.60 4.66
N THR A 139 6.59 1.82 5.85
CA THR A 139 7.24 1.47 7.13
C THR A 139 7.05 0.01 7.52
N GLU A 140 6.02 -0.65 7.01
CA GLU A 140 5.64 -2.00 7.42
C GLU A 140 6.35 -3.03 6.52
N LYS A 141 7.59 -3.37 6.88
CA LYS A 141 8.50 -4.16 6.02
C LYS A 141 8.52 -5.66 6.31
N THR A 142 7.91 -6.07 7.41
CA THR A 142 8.04 -7.44 7.92
C THR A 142 6.66 -8.00 8.26
N PRO A 143 6.27 -9.14 7.69
CA PRO A 143 5.05 -9.84 8.10
C PRO A 143 5.10 -10.24 9.58
N THR A 144 3.94 -10.27 10.22
CA THR A 144 3.78 -10.74 11.60
C THR A 144 4.21 -12.22 11.68
N PRO A 145 5.03 -12.63 12.66
CA PRO A 145 5.40 -14.03 12.84
C PRO A 145 4.15 -14.90 13.00
N LYS A 146 4.09 -16.01 12.25
CA LYS A 146 3.05 -17.03 12.44
C LYS A 146 3.33 -17.72 13.77
N LYS A 147 2.34 -17.72 14.67
CA LYS A 147 2.35 -18.55 15.87
C LYS A 147 2.07 -20.00 15.53
#